data_AF-A0A1M4VIR7-F1
#
_entry.id   AF-A0A1M4VIR7-F1
#
_cell.length_a   1.000
_cell.length_b   1.000
_cell.length_c   1.000
_cell.angle_alpha   90.00
_cell.angle_beta   90.00
_cell.angle_gamma   90.00
#
_symmetry.space_group_name_H-M   'P 1'
#
loop_
_entity.id
_entity.type
_entity.pdbx_description
1 polymer ?
#
loop_
_entity_poly.entity_id
_entity_poly.type
_entity_poly.pdbx_seq_one_letter_code
_entity_poly.pdbx_strand_id
1 'polypeptide(L)'
;MLLRFPYDRYLTMKTFALLDHDADAGAALRLAPAPAHAGPQDDEGGKGGDGRGGTETGTATKTRPKTKRPNLYRVLLLNDDYTPMEFVVLVLQDVFNKSREEAMQIMLHVHQKGVGECGVYPYEVAETKVTRVMDTARKNQHPLQCVMEKQ
;
A
#
# COMPACT_ATOMS: atom_id res chain seq x y z
N MET A 1 -36.84 19.89 -7.09
CA MET A 1 -36.50 19.52 -8.48
C MET A 1 -35.38 18.49 -8.40
N LEU A 2 -35.75 17.20 -8.44
CA LEU A 2 -34.81 16.07 -8.31
C LEU A 2 -34.05 15.90 -9.63
N LEU A 3 -32.79 16.34 -9.69
CA LEU A 3 -31.91 16.02 -10.81
C LEU A 3 -31.43 14.58 -10.65
N ARG A 4 -32.20 13.67 -11.24
CA ARG A 4 -31.86 12.26 -11.44
C ARG A 4 -30.85 12.19 -12.58
N PHE A 5 -29.57 12.44 -12.28
CA PHE A 5 -28.49 12.13 -13.22
C PHE A 5 -28.36 10.59 -13.35
N PRO A 6 -28.14 10.07 -14.57
CA PRO A 6 -28.34 8.66 -14.86
C PRO A 6 -27.17 7.82 -14.32
N TYR A 7 -27.45 7.03 -13.28
CA TYR A 7 -26.62 5.91 -12.82
C TYR A 7 -26.53 4.76 -13.85
N ASP A 8 -27.23 4.87 -14.98
CA ASP A 8 -27.56 3.77 -15.88
C ASP A 8 -26.38 3.28 -16.75
N ARG A 9 -25.29 4.05 -16.89
CA ARG A 9 -24.09 3.55 -17.59
C ARG A 9 -23.17 2.68 -16.73
N TYR A 10 -23.30 2.74 -15.41
CA TYR A 10 -22.40 2.04 -14.48
C TYR A 10 -23.05 0.81 -13.83
N LEU A 11 -24.39 0.71 -13.84
CA LEU A 11 -25.10 -0.44 -13.27
C LEU A 11 -25.17 -1.64 -14.24
N THR A 12 -25.08 -1.42 -15.56
CA THR A 12 -25.15 -2.49 -16.57
C THR A 12 -23.98 -3.49 -16.50
N MET A 13 -22.88 -3.15 -15.83
CA MET A 13 -21.77 -4.08 -15.60
C MET A 13 -21.97 -5.00 -14.39
N LYS A 14 -23.03 -4.82 -13.60
CA LYS A 14 -23.26 -5.59 -12.37
C LYS A 14 -24.28 -6.74 -12.50
N THR A 15 -24.82 -6.99 -13.68
CA THR A 15 -25.82 -8.04 -13.92
C THR A 15 -25.29 -9.32 -14.59
N PHE A 16 -23.97 -9.47 -14.78
CA PHE A 16 -23.40 -10.67 -15.45
C PHE A 16 -22.39 -11.47 -14.60
N ALA A 17 -22.17 -11.14 -13.33
CA ALA A 17 -21.17 -11.81 -12.49
C ALA A 17 -21.77 -12.49 -11.25
N LEU A 18 -22.93 -13.14 -11.41
CA LEU A 18 -23.42 -14.15 -10.48
C LEU A 18 -23.76 -15.39 -11.30
N LEU A 19 -22.84 -16.36 -11.31
CA LEU A 19 -22.99 -17.81 -11.47
C LEU A 19 -21.64 -18.36 -12.01
N ASP A 20 -20.78 -18.84 -11.11
CA ASP A 20 -20.34 -20.24 -11.08
C ASP A 20 -19.28 -20.42 -9.98
N HIS A 21 -19.56 -21.36 -9.08
CA HIS A 21 -18.61 -22.00 -8.19
C HIS A 21 -18.41 -23.39 -8.76
N ASP A 22 -17.19 -23.74 -9.16
CA ASP A 22 -16.55 -25.03 -8.86
C ASP A 22 -15.11 -25.10 -9.42
N ALA A 23 -14.32 -25.96 -8.78
CA ALA A 23 -12.89 -26.29 -8.94
C ALA A 23 -12.42 -26.57 -10.40
N ASP A 24 -11.14 -26.58 -10.78
CA ASP A 24 -9.96 -27.22 -10.17
C ASP A 24 -8.64 -26.73 -10.82
N ALA A 25 -7.52 -27.12 -10.20
CA ALA A 25 -6.12 -26.77 -10.36
C ALA A 25 -5.43 -26.92 -11.74
N GLY A 26 -4.28 -26.22 -11.84
CA GLY A 26 -3.11 -26.72 -12.57
C GLY A 26 -2.36 -25.69 -13.42
N ALA A 27 -1.31 -25.06 -12.87
CA ALA A 27 -0.06 -24.76 -13.60
C ALA A 27 0.99 -24.12 -12.66
N ALA A 28 2.12 -24.81 -12.55
CA ALA A 28 3.29 -24.38 -11.80
C ALA A 28 4.07 -23.28 -12.52
N LEU A 29 4.58 -22.29 -11.76
CA LEU A 29 5.79 -21.56 -12.15
C LEU A 29 6.64 -21.25 -10.92
N ARG A 30 7.67 -22.07 -10.72
CA ARG A 30 8.77 -21.82 -9.78
C ARG A 30 9.61 -20.65 -10.31
N LEU A 31 9.72 -19.58 -9.54
CA LEU A 31 10.75 -18.55 -9.72
C LEU A 31 12.09 -19.05 -9.16
N ALA A 32 13.11 -19.06 -10.02
CA ALA A 32 14.48 -19.47 -9.72
C ALA A 32 15.24 -18.42 -8.89
N PRO A 33 16.28 -18.82 -8.12
CA PRO A 33 17.16 -17.89 -7.42
C PRO A 33 18.22 -17.27 -8.35
N ALA A 34 18.51 -15.99 -8.14
CA ALA A 34 19.56 -15.21 -8.82
C ALA A 34 20.98 -15.60 -8.32
N PRO A 35 22.06 -15.30 -9.09
CA PRO A 35 23.32 -16.04 -9.06
C PRO A 35 24.31 -15.61 -7.97
N ALA A 36 25.17 -16.56 -7.61
CA ALA A 36 26.31 -16.42 -6.73
C ALA A 36 27.47 -15.66 -7.42
N HIS A 37 28.04 -14.67 -6.74
CA HIS A 37 29.34 -14.09 -7.08
C HIS A 37 30.43 -14.65 -6.15
N ALA A 38 31.42 -15.28 -6.78
CA ALA A 38 32.69 -15.74 -6.21
C ALA A 38 33.59 -14.54 -5.85
N GLY A 39 34.21 -14.52 -4.66
CA GLY A 39 35.58 -15.01 -4.36
C GLY A 39 36.26 -14.00 -3.38
N PRO A 40 37.49 -14.23 -2.87
CA PRO A 40 38.42 -15.34 -3.09
C PRO A 40 38.77 -16.15 -1.82
N GLN A 41 39.49 -17.26 -2.05
CA GLN A 41 40.16 -18.13 -1.10
C GLN A 41 41.35 -17.45 -0.40
N ASP A 42 41.49 -17.76 0.89
CA ASP A 42 42.77 -17.82 1.58
C ASP A 42 42.79 -19.06 2.48
N ASP A 43 43.86 -19.82 2.28
CA ASP A 43 44.14 -21.20 2.62
C ASP A 43 45.01 -21.27 3.90
N GLU A 44 45.02 -22.45 4.53
CA GLU A 44 45.89 -22.87 5.66
C GLU A 44 45.66 -22.16 7.01
N GLY A 45 45.62 -22.79 8.18
CA GLY A 45 46.14 -24.08 8.63
C GLY A 45 46.65 -23.87 10.07
N GLY A 46 46.57 -24.90 10.93
CA GLY A 46 47.46 -24.95 12.11
C GLY A 46 46.83 -25.02 13.50
N LYS A 47 47.03 -26.19 14.12
CA LYS A 47 46.84 -26.59 15.53
C LYS A 47 47.38 -25.60 16.58
N GLY A 48 46.65 -25.54 17.70
CA GLY A 48 47.07 -25.84 19.09
C GLY A 48 48.35 -25.23 19.69
N GLY A 49 48.21 -24.61 20.87
CA GLY A 49 49.33 -24.37 21.78
C GLY A 49 48.97 -23.45 22.97
N ASP A 50 49.06 -24.00 24.19
CA ASP A 50 49.05 -23.30 25.48
C ASP A 50 50.11 -22.17 25.57
N GLY A 51 49.78 -21.06 26.26
CA GLY A 51 50.78 -20.02 26.54
C GLY A 51 50.27 -18.68 27.08
N ARG A 52 49.99 -18.63 28.38
CA ARG A 52 50.20 -17.53 29.37
C ARG A 52 50.67 -16.15 28.84
N GLY A 53 49.89 -15.09 29.10
CA GLY A 53 50.39 -13.70 29.11
C GLY A 53 49.35 -12.67 28.68
N GLY A 54 48.93 -11.78 29.60
CA GLY A 54 47.78 -10.89 29.44
C GLY A 54 47.96 -9.73 28.46
N THR A 55 46.84 -9.32 27.84
CA THR A 55 46.42 -7.93 27.63
C THR A 55 44.93 -7.97 27.28
N GLU A 56 44.08 -7.53 28.21
CA GLU A 56 42.62 -7.55 28.09
C GLU A 56 42.16 -6.51 27.05
N THR A 57 41.95 -6.93 25.80
CA THR A 57 41.34 -6.08 24.77
C THR A 57 39.89 -6.50 24.58
N GLY A 58 39.00 -5.89 25.38
CA GLY A 58 37.56 -6.15 25.36
C GLY A 58 36.95 -5.80 24.00
N THR A 59 36.43 -6.80 23.30
CA THR A 59 35.62 -6.62 22.09
C THR A 59 34.25 -6.07 22.47
N ALA A 60 34.12 -4.74 22.48
CA ALA A 60 32.84 -4.06 22.62
C ALA A 60 31.97 -4.36 21.39
N THR A 61 31.09 -5.35 21.52
CA THR A 61 30.06 -5.67 20.53
C THR A 61 29.06 -4.52 20.47
N LYS A 62 29.23 -3.61 19.50
CA LYS A 62 28.26 -2.55 19.19
C LYS A 62 26.89 -3.19 18.92
N THR A 63 25.95 -2.94 19.83
CA THR A 63 24.59 -3.46 19.77
C THR A 63 23.91 -2.95 18.51
N ARG A 64 23.48 -3.86 17.61
CA ARG A 64 22.73 -3.48 16.41
C ARG A 64 21.43 -2.77 16.83
N PRO A 65 21.14 -1.53 16.40
CA PRO A 65 19.92 -0.85 16.76
C PRO A 65 18.71 -1.63 16.22
N LYS A 66 17.82 -2.06 17.10
CA LYS A 66 16.54 -2.69 16.71
C LYS A 66 15.65 -1.59 16.11
N THR A 67 15.56 -1.55 14.80
CA THR A 67 14.62 -0.67 14.08
C THR A 67 13.19 -1.04 14.47
N LYS A 68 12.44 -0.09 15.05
CA LYS A 68 11.02 -0.26 15.34
C LYS A 68 10.25 -0.41 14.02
N ARG A 69 9.32 -1.37 13.94
CA ARG A 69 8.44 -1.51 12.77
C ARG A 69 7.57 -0.26 12.66
N PRO A 70 7.41 0.34 11.46
CA PRO A 70 6.60 1.53 11.29
C PRO A 70 5.13 1.22 11.57
N ASN A 71 4.43 2.16 12.22
CA ASN A 71 2.98 2.07 12.39
C ASN A 71 2.30 2.27 11.03
N LEU A 72 1.34 1.40 10.73
CA LEU A 72 0.53 1.49 9.52
C LEU A 72 -0.72 2.35 9.77
N TYR A 73 -1.11 3.09 8.74
CA TYR A 73 -2.23 4.01 8.73
C TYR A 73 -3.11 3.73 7.52
N ARG A 74 -4.42 3.72 7.74
CA ARG A 74 -5.44 3.62 6.69
C ARG A 74 -5.76 5.02 6.21
N VAL A 75 -5.77 5.23 4.90
CA VAL A 75 -6.19 6.49 4.29
C VAL A 75 -7.61 6.33 3.76
N LEU A 76 -8.50 7.23 4.18
CA LEU A 76 -9.93 7.16 3.95
C LEU A 76 -10.42 8.41 3.21
N LEU A 77 -11.32 8.21 2.25
CA LEU A 77 -12.12 9.29 1.66
C LEU A 77 -13.50 9.31 2.30
N LEU A 78 -14.01 10.52 2.55
CA LEU A 78 -15.34 10.74 3.10
C LEU A 78 -16.28 11.27 2.02
N ASN A 79 -17.53 10.81 2.05
CA ASN A 79 -18.55 11.25 1.11
C ASN A 79 -19.00 12.68 1.40
N ASP A 80 -19.34 13.40 0.34
CA ASP A 80 -19.97 14.71 0.36
C ASP A 80 -20.90 14.86 -0.86
N ASP A 81 -21.78 15.85 -0.85
CA ASP A 81 -22.81 16.03 -1.89
C ASP A 81 -22.35 16.86 -3.10
N TYR A 82 -21.12 17.39 -3.10
CA TYR A 82 -20.66 18.40 -4.07
C TYR A 82 -19.46 17.95 -4.91
N THR A 83 -18.69 16.97 -4.47
CA THR A 83 -17.56 16.43 -5.22
C THR A 83 -18.06 15.47 -6.32
N PRO A 84 -17.72 15.71 -7.60
CA PRO A 84 -18.11 14.81 -8.69
C PRO A 84 -17.49 13.41 -8.53
N MET A 85 -18.24 12.36 -8.87
CA MET A 85 -17.75 10.97 -8.84
C MET A 85 -16.50 10.77 -9.71
N GLU A 86 -16.47 11.37 -10.90
CA GLU A 86 -15.31 11.30 -11.80
C GLU A 86 -14.06 11.93 -11.17
N PHE A 87 -14.22 13.00 -10.39
CA PHE A 87 -13.10 13.61 -9.67
C PHE A 87 -12.50 12.63 -8.64
N VAL A 88 -13.36 11.93 -7.90
CA VAL A 88 -12.93 10.90 -6.92
C VAL A 88 -12.17 9.77 -7.62
N VAL A 89 -12.64 9.30 -8.78
CA VAL A 89 -11.93 8.28 -9.57
C VAL A 89 -10.55 8.78 -10.01
N LEU A 90 -10.44 10.01 -10.51
CA LEU A 90 -9.15 10.59 -10.91
C LEU A 90 -8.17 10.69 -9.74
N VAL A 91 -8.64 11.11 -8.56
CA VAL A 91 -7.82 11.16 -7.35
C VAL A 91 -7.32 9.77 -6.95
N LEU A 92 -8.18 8.76 -7.01
CA LEU A 92 -7.82 7.37 -6.70
C LEU A 92 -6.77 6.81 -7.67
N GLN A 93 -6.85 7.17 -8.95
CA GLN A 93 -5.85 6.77 -9.95
C GLN A 93 -4.52 7.51 -9.77
N ASP A 94 -4.54 8.84 -9.61
CA ASP A 94 -3.33 9.67 -9.58
C ASP A 94 -2.55 9.59 -8.25
N VAL A 95 -3.26 9.59 -7.13
CA VAL A 95 -2.64 9.64 -5.80
C VAL A 95 -2.42 8.25 -5.22
N PHE A 96 -3.34 7.31 -5.46
CA PHE A 96 -3.31 5.97 -4.86
C PHE A 96 -2.94 4.87 -5.84
N ASN A 97 -2.68 5.22 -7.12
CA ASN A 97 -2.29 4.29 -8.16
C ASN A 97 -3.28 3.13 -8.34
N LYS A 98 -4.57 3.39 -8.10
CA LYS A 98 -5.63 2.40 -8.30
C LYS A 98 -5.90 2.19 -9.78
N SER A 99 -6.25 0.95 -10.14
CA SER A 99 -6.82 0.71 -11.46
C SER A 99 -8.15 1.46 -11.59
N ARG A 100 -8.62 1.65 -12.83
CA ARG A 100 -9.92 2.30 -13.05
C ARG A 100 -11.06 1.55 -12.36
N GLU A 101 -11.02 0.22 -12.43
CA GLU A 101 -12.01 -0.68 -11.87
C GLU A 101 -12.01 -0.60 -10.34
N GLU A 102 -10.82 -0.66 -9.72
CA GLU A 102 -10.67 -0.50 -8.27
C GLU A 102 -11.14 0.88 -7.81
N ALA A 103 -10.74 1.94 -8.52
CA ALA A 103 -11.14 3.30 -8.21
C ALA A 103 -12.66 3.48 -8.27
N MET A 104 -13.32 2.90 -9.28
CA MET A 104 -14.77 2.91 -9.38
C MET A 104 -15.44 2.17 -8.21
N GLN A 105 -14.92 1.02 -7.79
CA GLN A 105 -15.47 0.30 -6.64
C GLN A 105 -15.33 1.10 -5.34
N ILE A 106 -14.15 1.68 -5.10
CA ILE A 106 -13.90 2.50 -3.91
C ILE A 106 -14.79 3.74 -3.94
N MET A 107 -14.89 4.44 -5.07
CA MET A 107 -15.75 5.61 -5.23
C MET A 107 -17.22 5.29 -4.92
N LEU A 108 -17.76 4.20 -5.48
CA LEU A 108 -19.13 3.76 -5.21
C LEU A 108 -19.31 3.40 -3.73
N HIS A 109 -18.29 2.81 -3.11
CA HIS A 109 -18.31 2.48 -1.69
C HIS A 109 -18.38 3.74 -0.83
N VAL A 110 -17.56 4.76 -1.11
CA VAL A 110 -17.60 6.07 -0.44
C VAL A 110 -19.01 6.66 -0.58
N HIS A 111 -19.54 6.72 -1.80
CA HIS A 111 -20.85 7.33 -2.05
C HIS A 111 -22.00 6.66 -1.29
N GLN A 112 -21.98 5.31 -1.21
CA GLN A 112 -23.08 4.55 -0.61
C GLN A 112 -22.95 4.38 0.91
N LYS A 113 -21.72 4.33 1.43
CA LYS A 113 -21.44 4.03 2.85
C LYS A 113 -20.90 5.22 3.63
N GLY A 114 -20.64 6.34 2.96
CA GLY A 114 -20.13 7.57 3.57
C GLY A 114 -18.61 7.60 3.71
N VAL A 115 -17.93 6.46 3.62
CA VAL A 115 -16.48 6.33 3.77
C VAL A 115 -15.94 5.19 2.92
N GLY A 116 -14.72 5.33 2.41
CA GLY A 116 -14.03 4.28 1.67
C GLY A 116 -12.53 4.30 1.89
N GLU A 117 -11.95 3.11 2.03
CA GLU A 117 -10.51 2.93 2.18
C GLU A 117 -9.81 3.03 0.82
N CYS A 118 -8.82 3.92 0.74
CA CYS A 118 -7.99 4.10 -0.45
C CYS A 118 -6.74 3.20 -0.40
N GLY A 119 -6.21 2.96 0.79
CA GLY A 119 -5.11 2.04 1.04
C GLY A 119 -4.49 2.21 2.41
N VAL A 120 -3.51 1.36 2.71
CA VAL A 120 -2.76 1.32 3.97
C VAL A 120 -1.29 1.64 3.72
N TYR A 121 -0.75 2.59 4.47
CA TYR A 121 0.61 3.10 4.27
C TYR A 121 1.31 3.39 5.61
N PRO A 122 2.64 3.46 5.65
CA PRO A 122 3.36 4.10 6.76
C PRO A 122 2.92 5.56 6.94
N TYR A 123 3.03 6.08 8.17
CA TYR A 123 2.59 7.44 8.52
C TYR A 123 3.02 8.52 7.50
N GLU A 124 4.32 8.61 7.20
CA GLU A 124 4.87 9.67 6.33
C GLU A 124 4.29 9.62 4.90
N VAL A 125 4.05 8.41 4.40
CA VAL A 125 3.44 8.18 3.08
C VAL A 125 1.95 8.51 3.12
N ALA A 126 1.24 8.11 4.17
CA ALA A 126 -0.17 8.43 4.37
C ALA A 126 -0.39 9.95 4.44
N GLU A 127 0.39 10.66 5.25
CA GLU A 127 0.33 12.12 5.43
C GLU A 127 0.53 12.88 4.12
N THR A 128 1.55 12.46 3.35
CA THR A 128 1.84 13.06 2.04
C THR A 128 0.69 12.83 1.05
N LYS A 129 0.12 11.61 1.01
CA LYS A 129 -1.02 11.29 0.14
C LYS A 129 -2.26 12.09 0.54
N VAL A 130 -2.60 12.16 1.82
CA VAL A 130 -3.72 12.97 2.32
C VAL A 130 -3.57 14.43 1.88
N THR A 131 -2.40 15.03 2.14
CA THR A 131 -2.12 16.42 1.75
C THR A 131 -2.31 16.63 0.24
N ARG A 132 -1.77 15.72 -0.59
CA ARG A 132 -1.92 15.80 -2.06
C ARG A 132 -3.38 15.74 -2.51
N VAL A 133 -4.20 14.88 -1.90
CA VAL A 133 -5.65 14.82 -2.19
C VAL A 133 -6.32 16.14 -1.83
N MET A 134 -6.09 16.64 -0.61
CA MET A 134 -6.72 17.86 -0.11
C MET A 134 -6.35 19.09 -0.96
N ASP A 135 -5.09 19.19 -1.37
CA ASP A 135 -4.63 20.28 -2.24
C ASP A 135 -5.28 20.20 -3.64
N THR A 136 -5.39 18.99 -4.20
CA THR A 136 -6.01 18.77 -5.50
C THR A 136 -7.50 19.09 -5.45
N ALA A 137 -8.20 18.68 -4.40
CA ALA A 137 -9.61 19.00 -4.18
C ALA A 137 -9.83 20.51 -4.04
N ARG A 138 -9.01 21.19 -3.22
CA ARG A 138 -9.10 22.64 -3.03
C ARG A 138 -8.86 23.41 -4.33
N LYS A 139 -7.85 23.03 -5.12
CA LYS A 139 -7.55 23.68 -6.42
C LYS A 139 -8.70 23.53 -7.41
N ASN A 140 -9.43 22.43 -7.35
CA ASN A 140 -10.61 22.17 -8.19
C ASN A 140 -11.94 22.57 -7.52
N GLN A 141 -11.89 23.30 -6.40
CA GLN A 141 -13.07 23.81 -5.68
C GLN A 141 -14.05 22.72 -5.22
N HIS A 142 -13.51 21.56 -4.82
CA HIS A 142 -14.29 20.45 -4.24
C HIS A 142 -14.07 20.36 -2.73
N PRO A 143 -15.11 20.11 -1.91
CA PRO A 143 -14.99 19.99 -0.47
C PRO A 143 -14.54 18.59 -0.01
N LEU A 144 -14.07 17.73 -0.94
CA LEU A 144 -13.63 16.36 -0.67
C LEU A 144 -12.70 16.28 0.54
N GLN A 145 -13.05 15.41 1.49
CA GLN A 145 -12.23 15.17 2.67
C GLN A 145 -11.48 13.84 2.58
N CYS A 146 -10.20 13.90 2.95
CA CYS A 146 -9.31 12.77 3.03
C CYS A 146 -8.67 12.76 4.42
N VAL A 147 -8.74 11.63 5.12
CA VAL A 147 -8.22 11.48 6.48
C VAL A 147 -7.37 10.23 6.59
N MET A 148 -6.54 10.16 7.64
CA MET A 148 -5.80 8.94 7.97
C MET A 148 -6.04 8.54 9.43
N GLU A 149 -6.20 7.24 9.68
CA GLU A 149 -6.35 6.66 11.00
C GLU A 149 -5.32 5.56 11.22
N LYS A 150 -4.92 5.35 12.48
CA LYS A 150 -4.00 4.28 12.83
C LYS A 150 -4.71 2.92 12.65
N GLN A 151 -4.04 1.98 11.99
CA GLN A 151 -4.53 0.61 11.84
C GLN A 151 -4.43 -0.19 13.14
#